data_AF-A0A840Y758-F1
#
_entry.id   AF-A0A840Y758-F1
#
_cell.length_a   1.000
_cell.length_b   1.000
_cell.length_c   1.000
_cell.angle_alpha   90.00
_cell.angle_beta   90.00
_cell.angle_gamma   90.00
#
_symmetry.space_group_name_H-M   'P 1'
#
loop_
_entity.id
_entity.type
_entity.pdbx_description
1 polymer ?
#
loop_
_entity_poly.entity_id
_entity_poly.type
_entity_poly.pdbx_seq_one_letter_code
_entity_poly.pdbx_strand_id
1 'polypeptide(L)'
;MLWHHNGSDAVPSRAATQHWLHLAVEHSSERLAAFGGGRGLHEKELHGSVVIRVMAARGLGEATQLALLDQALGVFRSRRDGPLSFLGASVIEMPGASADGAWWVRSGIAVFVYRFRG
;
A
#
# COMPACT_ATOMS: atom_id res chain seq x y z
N MET A 1 6.81 -10.38 -12.51
CA MET A 1 8.03 -9.65 -12.11
C MET A 1 7.63 -8.63 -11.06
N LEU A 2 7.91 -8.89 -9.79
CA LEU A 2 7.60 -7.98 -8.68
C LEU A 2 8.79 -7.03 -8.52
N TRP A 3 8.62 -5.75 -8.86
CA TRP A 3 9.72 -4.80 -9.09
C TRP A 3 10.08 -3.93 -7.87
N HIS A 4 9.71 -4.27 -6.63
CA HIS A 4 10.25 -3.59 -5.46
C HIS A 4 10.30 -4.50 -4.22
N HIS A 5 11.52 -4.73 -3.73
CA HIS A 5 11.81 -5.31 -2.41
C HIS A 5 12.29 -4.14 -1.53
N ASN A 6 11.48 -3.71 -0.56
CA ASN A 6 11.89 -2.75 0.46
C ASN A 6 12.90 -3.44 1.38
N GLY A 7 14.17 -3.47 0.96
CA GLY A 7 15.22 -4.31 1.51
C GLY A 7 15.84 -3.86 2.83
N SER A 8 15.14 -3.14 3.70
CA SER A 8 15.67 -2.73 5.00
C SER A 8 14.67 -2.74 6.15
N ASP A 9 13.42 -3.17 5.93
CA ASP A 9 12.48 -3.30 7.04
C ASP A 9 12.84 -4.54 7.84
N ALA A 10 13.28 -4.35 9.09
CA ALA A 10 13.62 -5.44 9.98
C ALA A 10 12.37 -6.29 10.20
N VAL A 11 12.35 -7.50 9.62
CA VAL A 11 11.29 -8.47 9.86
C VAL A 11 11.31 -8.82 11.35
N PRO A 12 10.22 -8.56 12.08
CA PRO A 12 10.20 -8.78 13.52
C PRO A 12 10.33 -10.27 13.84
N SER A 13 10.83 -10.58 15.04
CA SER A 13 10.91 -11.97 15.50
C SER A 13 9.53 -12.54 15.82
N ARG A 14 9.22 -13.73 15.30
CA ARG A 14 8.00 -14.50 15.66
C ARG A 14 7.90 -14.86 17.12
N ALA A 15 9.03 -14.87 17.86
CA ALA A 15 9.02 -15.15 19.29
C ALA A 15 8.32 -14.05 20.10
N ALA A 16 8.29 -12.82 19.58
CA ALA A 16 7.74 -11.65 20.26
C ALA A 16 6.55 -11.01 19.54
N THR A 17 6.29 -11.39 18.28
CA THR A 17 5.32 -10.72 17.41
C THR A 17 4.38 -11.72 16.75
N GLN A 18 3.07 -11.53 16.95
CA GLN A 18 2.03 -12.34 16.31
C GLN A 18 1.58 -11.77 14.97
N HIS A 19 1.61 -10.43 14.83
CA HIS A 19 1.23 -9.72 13.62
C HIS A 19 2.13 -8.53 13.39
N TRP A 20 2.40 -8.22 12.13
CA TRP A 20 3.02 -6.96 11.78
C TRP A 20 2.51 -6.46 10.42
N LEU A 21 2.64 -5.15 10.21
CA LEU A 21 2.19 -4.46 9.02
C LEU A 21 3.41 -4.02 8.20
N HIS A 22 3.41 -4.36 6.93
CA HIS A 22 4.37 -3.87 5.95
C HIS A 22 3.65 -2.98 4.94
N LEU A 23 4.19 -1.78 4.73
CA LEU A 23 3.68 -0.80 3.76
C LEU A 23 4.76 -0.50 2.72
N ALA A 24 4.39 -0.51 1.45
CA ALA A 24 5.26 -0.04 0.37
C ALA A 24 4.50 0.93 -0.52
N VAL A 25 5.21 1.92 -1.06
CA VAL A 25 4.67 2.87 -2.02
C VAL A 25 5.24 2.53 -3.39
N GLU A 26 4.38 2.29 -4.36
CA GLU A 26 4.73 2.03 -5.75
C GLU A 26 4.26 3.18 -6.63
N HIS A 27 5.17 3.79 -7.38
CA HIS A 27 4.83 4.86 -8.33
C HIS A 27 4.60 4.25 -9.70
N SER A 28 3.48 4.60 -10.35
CA SER A 28 3.13 4.05 -11.66
C SER A 28 3.47 5.00 -12.81
N SER A 29 3.05 6.26 -12.71
CA SER A 29 3.14 7.20 -13.82
C SER A 29 2.98 8.64 -13.37
N GLU A 30 3.63 9.55 -14.09
CA GLU A 30 3.40 11.00 -14.00
C GLU A 30 2.65 11.46 -15.25
N ARG A 31 1.61 12.27 -15.07
CA ARG A 31 0.78 12.82 -16.15
C ARG A 31 0.71 14.34 -16.04
N LEU A 32 0.77 15.03 -17.17
CA LEU A 32 0.40 16.44 -17.26
C LEU A 32 -1.12 16.57 -17.26
N ALA A 33 -1.66 17.27 -16.26
CA ALA A 33 -3.06 17.69 -16.24
C ALA A 33 -3.14 19.13 -16.77
N ALA A 34 -3.63 19.30 -17.99
CA ALA A 34 -3.87 20.63 -18.54
C ALA A 34 -5.22 21.13 -18.04
N PHE A 35 -5.25 22.29 -17.37
CA PHE A 35 -6.45 23.11 -17.26
C PHE A 35 -6.16 24.49 -17.86
N GLY A 36 -7.08 24.94 -18.72
CA GLY A 36 -6.89 26.10 -19.59
C GLY A 36 -6.66 27.39 -18.82
N GLY A 37 -5.54 28.05 -19.07
CA GLY A 37 -5.30 29.40 -18.58
C GLY A 37 -3.84 29.81 -18.46
N GLY A 38 -3.16 30.02 -19.60
CA GLY A 38 -1.93 30.82 -19.64
C GLY A 38 -0.60 30.07 -19.46
N ARG A 39 0.42 30.58 -20.16
CA ARG A 39 1.80 30.07 -20.18
C ARG A 39 2.42 30.21 -18.79
N GLY A 40 2.52 29.13 -18.01
CA GLY A 40 3.39 29.10 -16.82
C GLY A 40 2.96 28.25 -15.64
N LEU A 41 1.79 27.60 -15.65
CA LEU A 41 1.35 26.73 -14.56
C LEU A 41 0.89 25.38 -15.10
N HIS A 42 1.83 24.43 -15.21
CA HIS A 42 1.49 23.06 -15.57
C HIS A 42 1.16 22.29 -14.29
N GLU A 43 -0.09 21.86 -14.15
CA GLU A 43 -0.47 20.91 -13.11
C GLU A 43 -0.01 19.52 -13.55
N LYS A 44 0.59 18.79 -12.61
CA LYS A 44 1.07 17.42 -12.78
C LYS A 44 0.37 16.52 -11.80
N GLU A 45 0.09 15.29 -12.24
CA GLU A 45 -0.50 14.24 -11.43
C GLU A 45 0.48 13.07 -11.36
N LEU A 46 0.87 12.68 -10.15
CA LEU A 46 1.60 11.45 -9.87
C LEU A 46 0.60 10.39 -9.46
N HIS A 47 0.54 9.30 -10.20
CA HIS A 47 -0.24 8.12 -9.90
C HIS A 47 0.64 7.07 -9.23
N GLY A 48 0.06 6.37 -8.26
CA GLY A 48 0.73 5.27 -7.61
C GLY A 48 -0.22 4.46 -6.74
N SER A 49 0.36 3.54 -5.98
CA SER A 49 -0.37 2.72 -5.04
C SER A 49 0.43 2.50 -3.75
N VAL A 50 -0.30 2.27 -2.67
CA VAL A 50 0.27 1.76 -1.42
C VAL A 50 -0.05 0.28 -1.36
N VAL A 51 0.98 -0.55 -1.37
CA VAL A 51 0.86 -1.99 -1.13
C VAL A 51 0.88 -2.23 0.37
N ILE A 52 -0.20 -2.79 0.87
CA ILE A 52 -0.47 -3.01 2.29
C ILE A 52 -0.40 -4.51 2.51
N ARG A 53 0.50 -4.98 3.37
CA ARG A 53 0.65 -6.40 3.70
C ARG A 53 0.54 -6.59 5.20
N VAL A 54 -0.42 -7.40 5.63
CA VAL A 54 -0.49 -7.86 7.00
C VAL A 54 0.13 -9.24 7.07
N MET A 55 1.10 -9.40 7.95
CA MET A 55 1.84 -10.62 8.16
C MET A 55 1.36 -11.21 9.49
N ALA A 56 1.00 -12.49 9.50
CA ALA A 56 0.57 -13.21 10.69
C ALA A 56 1.53 -14.37 10.96
N ALA A 57 1.94 -14.55 12.22
CA ALA A 57 2.75 -15.68 12.60
C ALA A 57 1.97 -16.97 12.35
N ARG A 58 2.58 -17.89 11.59
CA ARG A 58 1.93 -19.13 11.18
C ARG A 58 1.45 -19.95 12.38
N GLY A 59 0.20 -20.41 12.33
CA GLY A 59 -0.43 -21.19 13.39
C GLY A 59 -0.89 -20.41 14.63
N LEU A 60 -0.77 -19.07 14.62
CA LEU A 60 -1.17 -18.22 15.75
C LEU A 60 -2.12 -17.10 15.31
N GLY A 61 -1.72 -16.32 14.31
CA GLY A 61 -2.36 -15.04 13.98
C GLY A 61 -3.33 -15.06 12.80
N GLU A 62 -3.49 -16.18 12.10
CA GLU A 62 -4.17 -16.23 10.80
C GLU A 62 -5.67 -15.87 10.89
N ALA A 63 -6.33 -16.21 12.00
CA ALA A 63 -7.75 -15.98 12.21
C ALA A 63 -8.12 -14.48 12.27
N THR A 64 -7.24 -13.64 12.83
CA THR A 64 -7.48 -12.19 12.96
C THR A 64 -6.87 -11.38 11.83
N GLN A 65 -6.04 -12.01 10.99
CA GLN A 65 -5.28 -11.33 9.95
C GLN A 65 -6.15 -10.61 8.93
N LEU A 66 -7.29 -11.19 8.54
CA LEU A 66 -8.20 -10.57 7.58
C LEU A 66 -8.81 -9.29 8.13
N ALA A 67 -9.24 -9.30 9.39
CA ALA A 67 -9.78 -8.13 10.06
C ALA A 67 -8.73 -7.01 10.20
N LEU A 68 -7.48 -7.37 10.50
CA LEU A 68 -6.37 -6.42 10.54
C LEU A 68 -6.07 -5.81 9.17
N LEU A 69 -6.15 -6.60 8.09
CA LEU A 69 -6.01 -6.08 6.73
C LEU A 69 -7.15 -5.12 6.37
N ASP A 70 -8.39 -5.46 6.72
CA ASP A 70 -9.54 -4.59 6.50
C ASP A 70 -9.41 -3.25 7.24
N GLN A 71 -8.93 -3.27 8.48
CA GLN A 71 -8.64 -2.06 9.25
C GLN A 71 -7.54 -1.22 8.58
N ALA A 72 -6.44 -1.85 8.15
CA ALA A 72 -5.34 -1.15 7.49
C ALA A 72 -5.79 -0.52 6.15
N LEU A 73 -6.59 -1.25 5.35
CA LEU A 73 -7.18 -0.71 4.12
C LEU A 73 -8.17 0.42 4.41
N GLY A 74 -8.91 0.33 5.52
CA GLY A 74 -9.84 1.36 5.97
C GLY A 74 -9.20 2.74 6.13
N VAL A 75 -7.93 2.82 6.52
CA VAL A 75 -7.18 4.07 6.66
C VAL A 75 -7.08 4.86 5.34
N PHE A 76 -7.08 4.15 4.21
CA PHE A 76 -6.88 4.75 2.89
C PHE A 76 -8.18 4.91 2.08
N ARG A 77 -9.32 4.39 2.53
CA ARG A 77 -10.57 4.46 1.77
C ARG A 77 -11.07 5.90 1.64
N SER A 78 -11.17 6.38 0.40
CA SER A 78 -11.75 7.68 0.04
C SER A 78 -11.16 8.87 0.82
N ARG A 79 -9.89 8.77 1.22
CA ARG A 79 -9.20 9.81 1.96
C ARG A 79 -8.63 10.84 0.99
N ARG A 80 -8.85 12.11 1.30
CA ARG A 80 -8.21 13.25 0.64
C ARG A 80 -7.44 14.05 1.68
N ASP A 81 -6.19 14.38 1.35
CA ASP A 81 -5.30 15.18 2.19
C ASP A 81 -4.56 16.18 1.30
N GLY A 82 -5.13 17.39 1.22
CA GLY A 82 -4.69 18.43 0.28
C GLY A 82 -4.59 17.93 -1.17
N PRO A 83 -3.39 17.92 -1.78
CA PRO A 83 -3.16 17.42 -3.14
C PRO A 83 -3.19 15.90 -3.30
N LEU A 84 -3.14 15.13 -2.21
CA LEU A 84 -3.18 13.67 -2.24
C LEU A 84 -4.62 13.16 -2.13
N SER A 85 -5.00 12.26 -3.04
CA SER A 85 -6.32 11.62 -3.04
C SER A 85 -6.16 10.12 -3.21
N PHE A 86 -6.73 9.34 -2.30
CA PHE A 86 -6.87 7.90 -2.46
C PHE A 86 -8.17 7.57 -3.19
N LEU A 87 -8.06 6.88 -4.32
CA LEU A 87 -9.17 6.60 -5.23
C LEU A 87 -9.97 5.36 -4.80
N GLY A 88 -9.36 4.48 -4.01
CA GLY A 88 -9.96 3.23 -3.58
C GLY A 88 -8.92 2.29 -3.02
N ALA A 89 -9.39 1.25 -2.33
CA ALA A 89 -8.56 0.19 -1.81
C ALA A 89 -9.21 -1.17 -2.04
N SER A 90 -8.42 -2.15 -2.44
CA SER A 90 -8.86 -3.52 -2.73
C SER A 90 -7.98 -4.56 -2.03
N VAL A 91 -8.57 -5.70 -1.70
CA VAL A 91 -7.85 -6.87 -1.20
C VAL A 91 -7.30 -7.65 -2.40
N ILE A 92 -6.07 -8.15 -2.29
CA ILE A 92 -5.52 -9.11 -3.24
C ILE A 92 -5.95 -10.51 -2.80
N GLU A 93 -6.69 -11.20 -3.66
CA GLU A 93 -7.36 -12.46 -3.34
C GLU A 93 -6.43 -13.65 -3.09
N MET A 94 -5.15 -13.53 -3.42
CA MET A 94 -4.15 -14.59 -3.26
C MET A 94 -3.33 -14.37 -1.98
N PRO A 95 -3.73 -14.94 -0.82
CA PRO A 95 -2.84 -15.03 0.33
C PRO A 95 -1.70 -16.01 0.03
N GLY A 96 -0.59 -15.87 0.73
CA GLY A 96 0.56 -16.76 0.57
C GLY A 96 1.46 -16.79 1.79
N ALA A 97 2.33 -17.78 1.87
CA ALA A 97 3.36 -17.82 2.91
C ALA A 97 4.55 -16.93 2.52
N SER A 98 5.25 -16.39 3.52
CA SER A 98 6.59 -15.83 3.31
C SER A 98 7.57 -16.89 2.81
N ALA A 99 8.69 -16.47 2.22
CA ALA A 99 9.69 -17.36 1.63
C ALA A 99 10.27 -18.38 2.65
N ASP A 100 10.38 -18.00 3.91
CA ASP A 100 10.81 -18.84 5.03
C ASP A 100 9.67 -19.68 5.65
N GLY A 101 8.45 -19.54 5.15
CA GLY A 101 7.26 -20.23 5.65
C GLY A 101 6.82 -19.81 7.06
N ALA A 102 7.45 -18.79 7.63
CA ALA A 102 7.25 -18.37 9.00
C ALA A 102 5.99 -17.50 9.19
N TRP A 103 5.62 -16.77 8.13
CA TRP A 103 4.51 -15.83 8.12
C TRP A 103 3.48 -16.23 7.08
N TRP A 104 2.20 -16.11 7.44
CA TRP A 104 1.12 -16.03 6.47
C TRP A 104 0.93 -14.58 6.06
N VAL A 105 0.71 -14.31 4.78
CA VAL A 105 0.67 -12.96 4.19
C VAL A 105 -0.68 -12.74 3.52
N ARG A 106 -1.34 -11.65 3.88
CA ARG A 106 -2.50 -11.11 3.18
C ARG A 106 -2.18 -9.69 2.73
N SER A 107 -2.57 -9.38 1.50
CA SER A 107 -2.20 -8.12 0.86
C SER A 107 -3.41 -7.37 0.37
N GLY A 108 -3.29 -6.06 0.29
CA GLY A 108 -4.23 -5.17 -0.38
C GLY A 108 -3.47 -4.01 -1.03
N ILE A 109 -4.17 -3.26 -1.87
CA ILE A 109 -3.62 -2.13 -2.60
C ILE A 109 -4.55 -0.95 -2.40
N ALA A 110 -4.00 0.22 -2.07
CA ALA A 110 -4.71 1.49 -2.10
C ALA A 110 -4.14 2.40 -3.19
N VAL A 111 -4.93 2.74 -4.21
CA VAL A 111 -4.48 3.57 -5.33
C VAL A 111 -4.59 5.04 -4.94
N PHE A 112 -3.58 5.84 -5.29
CA PHE A 112 -3.57 7.28 -5.04
C PHE A 112 -3.24 8.10 -6.28
N VAL A 113 -3.64 9.37 -6.23
CA VAL A 113 -3.24 10.44 -7.13
C VAL A 113 -2.74 11.61 -6.29
N TYR A 114 -1.56 12.13 -6.63
CA TYR A 114 -0.97 13.30 -6.00
C TYR A 114 -0.82 14.42 -7.03
N ARG A 115 -1.44 15.57 -6.76
CA ARG A 115 -1.42 16.74 -7.66
C ARG A 115 -0.38 17.75 -7.23
N PHE A 116 0.49 18.19 -8.14
CA PHE A 116 1.51 19.16 -7.82
C PHE A 116 1.77 20.12 -8.98
N ARG A 117 2.40 21.25 -8.67
CA ARG A 117 2.88 22.20 -9.68
C ARG A 117 4.32 21.85 -10.04
N GLY A 118 4.59 21.76 -11.33
CA GLY A 118 5.94 21.54 -11.87
C GLY A 118 6.49 22.76 -12.60
#